data_AF-A0A3M5ZZ01-F1
#
_entry.id   AF-A0A3M5ZZ01-F1
#
_cell.length_a   1.000
_cell.length_b   1.000
_cell.length_c   1.000
_cell.angle_alpha   90.00
_cell.angle_beta   90.00
_cell.angle_gamma   90.00
#
_symmetry.space_group_name_H-M   'P 1'
#
loop_
_entity.id
_entity.type
_entity.pdbx_description
1 polymer ?
#
loop_
_entity_poly.entity_id
_entity_poly.type
_entity_poly.pdbx_seq_one_letter_code
_entity_poly.pdbx_strand_id
1 'polypeptide(L)' 'MYTGFWIRDQHIFGPQGYTGHWIADGHIYGPNGYAQCWISEGHIYGGSGYTGCWIIDGNVFGQGSKLPWA' A
#
# COMPACT_ATOMS: atom_id res chain seq x y z
N MET A 1 7.06 9.78 6.50
CA MET A 1 8.28 9.73 5.66
C MET A 1 7.95 8.99 4.37
N TYR A 2 8.56 9.34 3.22
CA TYR A 2 8.35 8.56 1.99
C TYR A 2 8.89 7.13 2.17
N THR A 3 8.07 6.12 1.85
CA THR A 3 8.43 4.72 2.07
C THR A 3 9.29 4.13 0.95
N GLY A 4 9.38 4.81 -0.20
CA GLY A 4 10.00 4.26 -1.41
C GLY A 4 9.01 3.54 -2.34
N PHE A 5 7.73 3.46 -1.96
CA PHE A 5 6.70 2.80 -2.74
C PHE A 5 5.72 3.79 -3.36
N TRP A 6 5.23 3.47 -4.55
CA TRP A 6 4.25 4.28 -5.28
C TRP A 6 3.22 3.39 -5.98
N ILE A 7 2.09 4.00 -6.30
CA ILE A 7 0.95 3.40 -6.97
C ILE A 7 0.88 3.99 -8.37
N ARG A 8 0.79 3.11 -9.36
CA ARG A 8 0.57 3.48 -10.75
C ARG A 8 -0.35 2.46 -11.39
N ASP A 9 -1.40 2.93 -12.05
CA ASP A 9 -2.37 2.08 -12.75
C ASP A 9 -2.90 0.96 -11.85
N GLN A 10 -3.24 1.28 -10.60
CA GLN A 10 -3.66 0.35 -9.52
C GLN A 10 -2.59 -0.65 -9.05
N HIS A 11 -1.39 -0.64 -9.59
CA HIS A 11 -0.29 -1.54 -9.18
C HIS A 11 0.67 -0.83 -8.23
N ILE A 12 1.19 -1.57 -7.25
CA ILE A 12 2.14 -1.05 -6.27
C ILE A 12 3.56 -1.42 -6.69
N PHE A 13 4.40 -0.40 -6.79
CA PHE A 13 5.80 -0.50 -7.15
C PHE A 13 6.67 -0.04 -5.97
N GLY A 14 7.86 -0.60 -5.88
CA GLY A 14 8.90 -0.20 -4.96
C GLY A 14 10.24 0.00 -5.67
N PRO A 15 11.33 0.20 -4.93
CA PRO A 15 12.65 0.47 -5.50
C PRO A 15 13.16 -0.60 -6.47
N GLN A 16 12.66 -1.83 -6.35
CA GLN A 16 13.00 -2.97 -7.21
C GLN A 16 11.99 -3.24 -8.33
N GLY A 17 11.03 -2.33 -8.54
CA GLY A 17 9.98 -2.47 -9.56
C GLY A 17 8.65 -2.97 -8.98
N TYR A 18 7.89 -3.71 -9.79
CA TYR A 18 6.57 -4.19 -9.41
C TYR A 18 6.64 -5.15 -8.22
N THR A 19 5.82 -4.91 -7.20
CA THR A 19 5.87 -5.68 -5.94
C THR A 19 5.02 -6.94 -5.96
N GLY A 20 4.25 -7.18 -7.02
CA GLY A 20 3.21 -8.23 -7.02
C GLY A 20 1.90 -7.81 -6.35
N HIS A 21 1.79 -6.57 -5.86
CA HIS A 21 0.61 -6.06 -5.18
C HIS A 21 -0.19 -5.10 -6.04
N TRP A 22 -1.52 -5.15 -5.93
CA TRP A 22 -2.44 -4.28 -6.68
C TRP A 22 -3.63 -3.86 -5.81
N ILE A 23 -4.33 -2.84 -6.27
CA ILE A 23 -5.49 -2.25 -5.61
C ILE A 23 -6.74 -2.56 -6.44
N ALA A 24 -7.73 -3.19 -5.82
CA ALA A 24 -9.05 -3.41 -6.42
C ALA A 24 -10.12 -3.10 -5.38
N ASP A 25 -11.13 -2.30 -5.76
CA ASP A 25 -12.23 -1.90 -4.88
C ASP A 25 -11.77 -1.32 -3.53
N GLY A 26 -10.69 -0.53 -3.54
CA GLY A 26 -10.08 0.05 -2.34
C GLY A 26 -9.30 -0.95 -1.48
N HIS A 27 -9.26 -2.24 -1.83
CA HIS A 27 -8.54 -3.27 -1.11
C HIS A 27 -7.20 -3.58 -1.77
N ILE A 28 -6.23 -3.96 -0.96
CA ILE A 28 -4.88 -4.31 -1.40
C ILE A 28 -4.79 -5.83 -1.47
N TYR A 29 -4.36 -6.31 -2.63
CA TYR A 29 -4.11 -7.70 -2.91
C TYR A 29 -2.63 -7.89 -3.22
N GLY A 30 -2.15 -9.10 -3.00
CA GLY A 30 -0.79 -9.53 -3.32
C GLY A 30 -0.78 -10.88 -4.03
N PRO A 31 0.41 -11.45 -4.24
CA PRO A 31 0.58 -12.71 -4.98
C PRO A 31 -0.23 -13.89 -4.42
N ASN A 32 -0.57 -13.84 -3.13
CA ASN A 32 -1.31 -14.88 -2.42
C ASN A 32 -2.79 -14.50 -2.14
N GLY A 33 -3.33 -13.49 -2.83
CA GLY A 33 -4.71 -13.04 -2.66
C GLY A 33 -4.83 -11.79 -1.78
N TYR A 34 -5.93 -11.67 -1.03
CA TYR A 34 -6.22 -10.47 -0.25
C TYR A 34 -5.18 -10.24 0.85
N ALA A 35 -4.56 -9.06 0.88
CA ALA A 35 -3.48 -8.72 1.81
C ALA A 35 -3.97 -8.15 3.14
N GLN A 36 -5.27 -8.24 3.42
CA GLN A 36 -5.91 -7.75 4.64
C GLN A 36 -5.68 -6.26 4.92
N CYS A 37 -5.41 -5.50 3.87
CA CYS A 37 -5.24 -4.06 3.92
C CYS A 37 -6.21 -3.37 2.94
N TRP A 38 -6.69 -2.19 3.30
CA TRP A 38 -7.56 -1.37 2.47
C TRP A 38 -7.20 0.11 2.58
N ILE A 39 -7.63 0.88 1.59
CA ILE A 39 -7.40 2.30 1.45
C ILE A 39 -8.74 3.01 1.67
N SER A 40 -8.75 3.95 2.61
CA SER A 40 -9.89 4.83 2.86
C SER A 40 -9.40 6.24 3.06
N GLU A 41 -9.94 7.19 2.30
CA GLU A 41 -9.56 8.61 2.39
C GLU A 41 -8.04 8.85 2.31
N GLY A 42 -7.37 8.11 1.42
CA GLY A 42 -5.90 8.20 1.25
C GLY A 42 -5.08 7.56 2.37
N HIS A 43 -5.71 6.98 3.40
CA HIS A 43 -5.03 6.28 4.49
C HIS A 43 -5.13 4.77 4.32
N ILE A 44 -4.11 4.04 4.75
CA ILE A 44 -4.05 2.58 4.69
C ILE A 44 -4.40 2.01 6.06
N TYR A 45 -5.33 1.09 6.06
CA TYR A 45 -5.79 0.34 7.22
C TYR A 45 -5.53 -1.15 7.02
N GLY A 46 -5.38 -1.86 8.14
CA GLY A 46 -5.28 -3.32 8.18
C GLY A 46 -6.13 -3.90 9.31
N GLY A 47 -6.00 -5.20 9.59
CA GLY A 47 -6.84 -5.88 10.59
C GLY A 47 -6.84 -5.25 12.00
N SER A 48 -5.80 -4.50 12.36
CA SER A 48 -5.70 -3.78 13.65
C SER A 48 -6.03 -2.28 13.56
N GLY A 49 -6.57 -1.82 12.44
CA GLY A 49 -6.91 -0.41 12.21
C GLY A 49 -5.85 0.34 11.39
N TYR A 50 -5.68 1.63 11.68
CA TYR A 50 -4.79 2.49 10.91
C TYR A 50 -3.33 2.02 11.01
N THR A 51 -2.68 1.84 9.87
CA THR A 51 -1.33 1.28 9.79
C THR A 51 -0.22 2.32 9.98
N GLY A 52 -0.58 3.60 10.07
CA GLY A 52 0.41 4.68 10.03
C GLY A 52 0.91 5.02 8.63
N CYS A 53 0.33 4.42 7.58
CA CYS A 53 0.69 4.68 6.19
C CYS A 53 -0.43 5.43 5.45
N TRP A 54 -0.05 6.35 4.57
CA TRP A 54 -0.97 7.19 3.78
C TRP A 54 -0.42 7.42 2.37
N ILE A 55 -1.29 7.84 1.46
CA ILE A 55 -1.01 8.01 0.03
C ILE A 55 -1.21 9.49 -0.34
N ILE A 56 -0.20 10.09 -0.96
CA ILE A 56 -0.25 11.44 -1.52
C ILE A 56 0.34 11.39 -2.92
N ASP A 57 -0.41 11.85 -3.92
CA ASP A 57 0.00 11.88 -5.34
C ASP A 57 0.53 10.52 -5.83
N GLY A 58 -0.14 9.44 -5.43
CA GLY A 58 0.24 8.07 -5.75
C GLY A 58 1.44 7.54 -4.95
N ASN A 59 2.14 8.35 -4.18
CA ASN A 59 3.28 7.91 -3.36
C ASN A 59 2.82 7.47 -1.97
N VAL A 60 3.41 6.39 -1.46
CA VAL A 60 3.11 5.85 -0.13
C VAL A 60 4.08 6.43 0.89
N PHE A 61 3.54 7.01 1.94
CA PHE A 61 4.26 7.57 3.08
C PHE A 61 3.88 6.80 4.35
N GLY A 62 4.79 6.75 5.32
CA GLY A 62 4.58 6.07 6.59
C GLY A 62 5.69 6.34 7.61
N GLN A 63 5.60 5.70 8.77
CA GLN A 63 6.61 5.81 9.84
C GLN A 63 7.83 4.89 9.62
N GLY A 64 7.81 4.01 8.63
CA GLY A 64 8.93 3.11 8.31
C GLY A 64 8.97 2.72 6.83
N SER A 65 10.04 2.04 6.43
CA SER A 65 10.22 1.53 5.06
C SER A 65 9.44 0.23 4.79
N LYS A 66 8.80 -0.36 5.80
CA LYS A 66 8.03 -1.60 5.67
C LYS A 66 6.57 -1.27 5.39
N LEU A 67 6.04 -1.81 4.29
CA LEU A 67 4.62 -1.72 3.97
C LEU A 67 3.80 -2.63 4.90
N PRO A 68 2.58 -2.23 5.27
CA PRO A 68 1.77 -3.00 6.23
C PRO A 68 1.24 -4.33 5.67
N TRP A 69 1.28 -4.52 4.36
CA TRP A 69 0.91 -5.76 3.66
C TRP A 69 2.11 -6.62 3.24
N ALA A 70 3.34 -6.22 3.58
CA ALA A 70 4.59 -6.90 3.19
C ALA A 70 5.34 -7.55 4.37
#